data_AF-A0A831NQS8-F1
#
_entry.id   AF-A0A831NQS8-F1
#
_cell.length_a   1.000
_cell.length_b   1.000
_cell.length_c   1.000
_cell.angle_alpha   90.00
_cell.angle_beta   90.00
_cell.angle_gamma   90.00
#
_symmetry.space_group_name_H-M   'P 1'
#
loop_
_entity.id
_entity.type
_entity.pdbx_description
1 polymer ?
#
loop_
_entity_poly.entity_id
_entity_poly.type
_entity_poly.pdbx_seq_one_letter_code
_entity_poly.pdbx_strand_id
1 'polypeptide(L)'
;DFESRLVGVLHTQNDSWSDAVVCEKLNVLYGKDYLIEELLGLKFKISAFSFFQTNSYGAEKLYETVREFAGDVSDKIVFDLYSGTGTIGIIMAPMAKKVIGIELVEEAVMSARENAELNGLKNCTFIAGDVSKKLKEIKEMPDVVIVDPPRSGINPKALEDIIKFNPQKVVYVSCNPESLARDLKIFSEGGYKVDKVKCVDMFPYTYHVETVVLIERK
;
A
#
# COMPACT_ATOMS: atom_id res chain seq x y z
N ASP A 1 31.02 3.74 1.01
CA ASP A 1 30.96 3.53 2.47
C ASP A 1 29.54 3.58 2.97
N PHE A 2 28.93 2.40 3.17
CA PHE A 2 27.74 2.32 4.00
C PHE A 2 28.24 2.08 5.43
N GLU A 3 28.26 3.12 6.26
CA GLU A 3 28.36 2.94 7.70
C GLU A 3 27.04 2.36 8.20
N SER A 4 26.88 1.04 8.06
CA SER A 4 25.72 0.34 8.60
C SER A 4 25.84 0.28 10.13
N ARG A 5 24.78 0.71 10.82
CA ARG A 5 24.67 0.62 12.28
C ARG A 5 23.77 -0.55 12.66
N LEU A 6 24.27 -1.47 13.50
CA LEU A 6 23.44 -2.50 14.10
C LEU A 6 22.48 -1.86 15.11
N VAL A 7 21.17 -1.97 14.87
CA VAL A 7 20.14 -1.38 15.74
C VAL A 7 19.37 -2.40 16.57
N GLY A 8 19.43 -3.67 16.22
CA GLY A 8 18.75 -4.74 16.94
C GLY A 8 19.24 -6.13 16.57
N VAL A 9 19.12 -7.07 17.51
CA VAL A 9 19.30 -8.52 17.27
C VAL A 9 18.08 -9.22 17.85
N LEU A 10 17.38 -9.97 17.00
CA LEU A 10 16.13 -10.64 17.34
C LEU A 10 16.30 -12.16 17.20
N HIS A 11 15.71 -12.90 18.14
CA HIS A 11 15.67 -14.36 18.11
C HIS A 11 14.21 -14.82 18.11
N THR A 12 13.81 -15.40 16.98
CA THR A 12 12.48 -15.96 16.74
C THR A 12 12.49 -17.46 17.00
N GLN A 13 11.43 -17.99 17.60
CA GLN A 13 11.23 -19.43 17.79
C GLN A 13 10.02 -19.89 16.98
N ASN A 14 10.16 -21.05 16.34
CA ASN A 14 9.12 -21.72 15.56
C ASN A 14 9.35 -23.23 15.68
N ASP A 15 8.50 -23.93 16.43
CA ASP A 15 8.58 -25.39 16.59
C ASP A 15 7.62 -26.13 15.62
N SER A 16 6.97 -25.39 14.71
CA SER A 16 6.02 -25.97 13.75
C SER A 16 6.70 -26.75 12.61
N TRP A 17 6.06 -27.85 12.21
CA TRP A 17 6.42 -28.61 11.01
C TRP A 17 5.79 -27.95 9.77
N SER A 18 6.22 -26.73 9.45
CA SER A 18 5.74 -26.01 8.26
C SER A 18 6.87 -25.27 7.55
N ASP A 19 6.74 -25.08 6.23
CA ASP A 19 7.65 -24.25 5.44
C ASP A 19 7.45 -22.74 5.69
N ALA A 20 6.41 -22.38 6.46
CA ALA A 20 6.09 -21.00 6.77
C ALA A 20 6.98 -20.48 7.92
N VAL A 21 7.54 -19.28 7.73
CA VAL A 21 8.23 -18.56 8.80
C VAL A 21 7.18 -17.93 9.72
N VAL A 22 6.75 -18.69 10.73
CA VAL A 22 5.80 -18.22 11.76
C VAL A 22 6.60 -17.88 13.02
N CYS A 23 6.41 -16.69 13.57
CA CYS A 23 7.02 -16.32 14.84
C CYS A 23 6.09 -16.65 16.00
N GLU A 24 6.32 -17.79 16.64
CA GLU A 24 5.59 -18.18 17.85
C GLU A 24 6.09 -17.39 19.07
N LYS A 25 7.39 -17.07 19.10
CA LYS A 25 8.00 -16.23 20.14
C LYS A 25 9.12 -15.37 19.57
N LEU A 26 9.09 -14.08 19.90
CA LEU A 26 10.13 -13.10 19.57
C LEU A 26 10.88 -12.70 20.85
N ASN A 27 12.20 -12.88 20.87
CA ASN A 27 13.07 -12.38 21.93
C ASN A 27 14.00 -11.30 21.37
N VAL A 28 13.99 -10.12 22.00
CA VAL A 28 14.95 -9.05 21.68
C VAL A 28 16.23 -9.33 22.46
N LEU A 29 17.29 -9.74 21.76
CA LEU A 29 18.59 -10.02 22.37
C LEU A 29 19.43 -8.75 22.54
N TYR A 30 19.23 -7.77 21.66
CA TYR A 30 19.92 -6.49 21.69
C TYR A 30 19.09 -5.41 20.99
N GLY A 31 19.14 -4.18 21.49
CA GLY A 31 18.62 -3.00 20.80
C GLY A 31 17.09 -2.97 20.68
N LYS A 32 16.60 -2.67 19.48
CA LYS A 32 15.18 -2.49 19.16
C LYS A 32 14.66 -3.64 18.30
N ASP A 33 13.37 -3.90 18.38
CA ASP A 33 12.61 -4.86 17.55
C ASP A 33 12.05 -4.26 16.26
N TYR A 34 12.45 -3.04 15.93
CA TYR A 34 12.06 -2.33 14.72
C TYR A 34 13.20 -1.53 14.10
N LEU A 35 13.06 -1.27 12.80
CA LEU A 35 13.84 -0.31 12.03
C LEU A 35 13.01 0.95 11.79
N ILE A 36 13.69 2.09 11.57
CA ILE A 36 13.07 3.28 10.99
C ILE A 36 13.67 3.45 9.60
N GLU A 37 12.82 3.38 8.59
CA GLU A 37 13.18 3.70 7.20
C GLU A 37 12.63 5.08 6.85
N GLU A 38 13.31 5.82 5.98
CA GLU A 38 12.81 7.07 5.43
C GLU A 38 12.49 6.91 3.95
N LEU A 39 11.26 7.22 3.56
CA LEU A 39 10.81 7.23 2.16
C LEU A 39 10.11 8.56 1.88
N LEU A 40 10.57 9.28 0.86
CA LEU A 40 9.97 10.54 0.43
C LEU A 40 9.81 11.58 1.56
N GLY A 41 10.80 11.62 2.47
CA GLY A 41 10.85 12.51 3.64
C GLY A 41 9.94 12.12 4.80
N LEU A 42 9.32 10.93 4.76
CA LEU A 42 8.47 10.39 5.80
C LEU A 42 9.12 9.16 6.44
N LYS A 43 8.91 9.00 7.74
CA LYS A 43 9.52 7.93 8.53
C LYS A 43 8.56 6.77 8.72
N PHE A 44 9.04 5.56 8.51
CA PHE A 44 8.29 4.32 8.66
C PHE A 44 8.96 3.43 9.68
N LYS A 45 8.24 3.13 10.76
CA LYS A 45 8.60 2.09 11.71
C LYS A 45 8.25 0.73 11.10
N ILE A 46 9.26 -0.10 10.95
CA ILE A 46 9.17 -1.44 10.35
C ILE A 46 9.53 -2.45 11.43
N SER A 47 8.55 -3.24 11.87
CA SER A 47 8.80 -4.38 12.75
C SER A 47 9.24 -5.60 11.94
N ALA A 48 9.84 -6.59 12.60
CA ALA A 48 10.37 -7.80 11.95
C ALA A 48 9.34 -8.60 11.12
N PHE A 49 8.03 -8.46 11.41
CA PHE A 49 6.95 -9.19 10.73
C PHE A 49 6.00 -8.27 9.97
N SER A 50 6.26 -6.96 9.97
CA SER A 50 5.50 -6.02 9.15
C SER A 50 5.96 -6.17 7.70
N PHE A 51 5.01 -6.30 6.77
CA PHE A 51 5.33 -6.19 5.36
C PHE A 51 5.84 -4.77 5.05
N PHE A 52 6.97 -4.71 4.36
CA PHE A 52 7.54 -3.49 3.81
C PHE A 52 8.31 -3.85 2.54
N GLN A 53 8.44 -2.90 1.62
CA GLN A 53 9.15 -3.14 0.37
C GLN A 53 10.63 -3.45 0.64
N THR A 54 11.14 -4.55 0.09
CA THR A 54 12.50 -5.03 0.37
C THR A 54 13.60 -4.22 -0.32
N ASN A 55 13.24 -3.48 -1.38
CA ASN A 55 14.13 -2.61 -2.14
C ASN A 55 13.70 -1.16 -1.94
N SER A 56 14.31 -0.46 -0.98
CA SER A 56 13.96 0.94 -0.65
C SER A 56 14.07 1.89 -1.84
N TYR A 57 15.12 1.75 -2.67
CA TYR A 57 15.30 2.62 -3.85
C TYR A 57 14.23 2.37 -4.90
N GLY A 58 13.88 1.10 -5.14
CA GLY A 58 12.77 0.74 -6.00
C GLY A 58 11.43 1.27 -5.44
N ALA A 59 11.21 1.11 -4.14
CA ALA A 59 10.00 1.55 -3.45
C ALA A 59 9.83 3.06 -3.58
N GLU A 60 10.89 3.83 -3.43
CA GLU A 60 10.86 5.28 -3.63
C GLU A 60 10.41 5.63 -5.07
N LYS A 61 10.93 4.95 -6.10
CA LYS A 61 10.49 5.15 -7.50
C LYS A 61 9.06 4.70 -7.77
N LEU A 62 8.61 3.63 -7.10
CA LEU A 62 7.23 3.17 -7.16
C LEU A 62 6.29 4.24 -6.59
N TYR A 63 6.59 4.75 -5.39
CA TYR A 63 5.76 5.72 -4.70
C TYR A 63 5.82 7.12 -5.32
N GLU A 64 6.96 7.53 -5.89
CA GLU A 64 7.05 8.72 -6.76
C GLU A 64 6.06 8.61 -7.93
N THR A 65 6.05 7.44 -8.59
CA THR A 65 5.16 7.19 -9.73
C THR A 65 3.69 7.19 -9.31
N VAL A 66 3.35 6.61 -8.16
CA VAL A 66 1.99 6.66 -7.60
C VAL A 66 1.54 8.11 -7.37
N ARG A 67 2.38 8.94 -6.73
CA ARG A 67 2.12 10.38 -6.53
C ARG A 67 1.94 11.11 -7.86
N GLU A 68 2.83 10.85 -8.82
CA GLU A 68 2.78 11.45 -10.16
C GLU A 68 1.45 11.13 -10.86
N PHE A 69 1.00 9.87 -10.78
CA PHE A 69 -0.21 9.40 -11.46
C PHE A 69 -1.48 9.90 -10.77
N ALA A 70 -1.49 9.97 -9.43
CA ALA A 70 -2.57 10.62 -8.68
C ALA A 70 -2.74 12.10 -9.09
N GLY A 71 -1.62 12.79 -9.32
CA GLY A 71 -1.57 14.20 -9.71
C GLY A 71 -1.87 15.15 -8.54
N ASP A 72 -2.44 16.32 -8.82
CA ASP A 72 -2.84 17.26 -7.76
C ASP A 72 -4.04 16.71 -6.99
N VAL A 73 -3.82 16.46 -5.70
CA VAL A 73 -4.84 15.94 -4.77
C VAL A 73 -5.06 16.86 -3.56
N SER A 74 -4.57 18.10 -3.60
CA SER A 74 -4.57 19.04 -2.47
C SER A 74 -5.95 19.28 -1.84
N ASP A 75 -7.02 19.27 -2.64
CA ASP A 75 -8.41 19.45 -2.23
C ASP A 75 -9.24 18.15 -2.24
N LYS A 76 -8.58 17.00 -2.50
CA LYS A 76 -9.22 15.71 -2.81
C LYS A 76 -9.18 14.71 -1.66
N ILE A 77 -10.20 13.85 -1.62
CA ILE A 77 -10.25 12.67 -0.76
C ILE A 77 -9.64 11.49 -1.52
N VAL A 78 -8.57 10.92 -0.96
CA VAL A 78 -7.87 9.76 -1.51
C VAL A 78 -8.23 8.51 -0.70
N PHE A 79 -8.67 7.45 -1.37
CA PHE A 79 -8.80 6.14 -0.74
C PHE A 79 -7.57 5.29 -1.06
N ASP A 80 -7.02 4.64 -0.03
CA ASP A 80 -5.92 3.68 -0.13
C ASP A 80 -6.47 2.30 0.25
N LEU A 81 -6.75 1.46 -0.75
CA LEU A 81 -7.37 0.16 -0.54
C LEU A 81 -6.31 -0.93 -0.61
N TYR A 82 -6.41 -1.91 0.31
CA TYR A 82 -5.33 -2.86 0.58
C TYR A 82 -4.10 -2.15 1.14
N SER A 83 -4.33 -1.18 2.03
CA SER A 83 -3.31 -0.21 2.46
C SER A 83 -2.13 -0.83 3.23
N GLY A 84 -2.23 -2.08 3.68
CA GLY A 84 -1.18 -2.74 4.46
C GLY A 84 -0.78 -1.91 5.68
N THR A 85 0.52 -1.63 5.82
CA THR A 85 1.08 -0.78 6.89
C THR A 85 0.92 0.73 6.62
N GLY A 86 0.09 1.10 5.65
CA GLY A 86 -0.31 2.47 5.34
C GLY A 86 0.68 3.25 4.50
N THR A 87 1.70 2.61 3.91
CA THR A 87 2.80 3.31 3.23
C THR A 87 2.32 4.27 2.15
N ILE A 88 1.45 3.82 1.24
CA ILE A 88 0.89 4.65 0.18
C ILE A 88 0.05 5.79 0.77
N GLY A 89 -0.91 5.48 1.66
CA GLY A 89 -1.77 6.48 2.27
C GLY A 89 -1.01 7.55 3.05
N ILE A 90 0.03 7.17 3.80
CA ILE A 90 0.91 8.08 4.53
C ILE A 90 1.70 8.96 3.57
N ILE A 91 2.21 8.39 2.48
CA ILE A 91 2.92 9.14 1.43
C ILE A 91 1.98 10.12 0.72
N MET A 92 0.71 9.81 0.57
CA MET A 92 -0.27 10.72 -0.05
C MET A 92 -0.79 11.80 0.91
N ALA A 93 -0.78 11.55 2.23
CA ALA A 93 -1.39 12.43 3.21
C ALA A 93 -0.86 13.89 3.18
N PRO A 94 0.45 14.18 3.08
CA PRO A 94 0.93 15.56 3.03
C PRO A 94 0.42 16.40 1.85
N MET A 95 -0.04 15.74 0.78
CA MET A 95 -0.50 16.40 -0.44
C MET A 95 -2.01 16.29 -0.66
N ALA A 96 -2.74 15.58 0.21
CA ALA A 96 -4.17 15.34 0.08
C ALA A 96 -4.99 16.09 1.13
N LYS A 97 -6.25 16.41 0.81
CA LYS A 97 -7.18 16.95 1.82
C LYS A 97 -7.46 15.92 2.91
N LYS A 98 -7.72 14.68 2.51
CA LYS A 98 -7.97 13.55 3.43
C LYS A 98 -7.58 12.24 2.77
N VAL A 99 -7.03 11.31 3.55
CA VAL A 99 -6.75 9.94 3.14
C VAL A 99 -7.54 8.96 3.99
N ILE A 100 -8.17 7.97 3.39
CA ILE A 100 -8.83 6.86 4.09
C ILE A 100 -8.22 5.55 3.58
N GLY A 101 -7.50 4.86 4.47
CA GLY A 101 -6.92 3.55 4.22
C GLY A 101 -7.82 2.42 4.72
N ILE A 102 -7.96 1.35 3.93
CA ILE A 102 -8.66 0.13 4.33
C ILE A 102 -7.73 -1.07 4.17
N GLU A 103 -7.58 -1.85 5.23
CA GLU A 103 -6.76 -3.05 5.25
C GLU A 103 -7.46 -4.15 6.06
N LEU A 104 -7.33 -5.41 5.62
CA LEU A 104 -7.95 -6.54 6.27
C LEU A 104 -7.25 -6.92 7.59
N VAL A 105 -5.93 -6.81 7.62
CA VAL A 105 -5.07 -7.21 8.76
C VAL A 105 -5.03 -6.10 9.81
N GLU A 106 -5.57 -6.35 11.00
CA GLU A 106 -5.65 -5.37 12.10
C GLU A 106 -4.25 -4.90 12.54
N GLU A 107 -3.28 -5.81 12.60
CA GLU A 107 -1.90 -5.50 12.96
C GLU A 107 -1.23 -4.52 11.97
N ALA A 108 -1.57 -4.64 10.69
CA ALA A 108 -1.10 -3.73 9.66
C ALA A 108 -1.75 -2.35 9.80
N VAL A 109 -3.05 -2.29 10.13
CA VAL A 109 -3.75 -1.03 10.45
C VAL A 109 -3.19 -0.35 11.70
N MET A 110 -2.87 -1.11 12.74
CA MET A 110 -2.20 -0.56 13.92
C MET A 110 -0.85 0.05 13.56
N SER A 111 -0.06 -0.65 12.73
CA SER A 111 1.22 -0.14 12.22
C SER A 111 1.03 1.14 11.38
N ALA A 112 -0.02 1.19 10.55
CA ALA A 112 -0.35 2.37 9.75
C ALA A 112 -0.71 3.58 10.62
N ARG A 113 -1.46 3.37 11.70
CA ARG A 113 -1.79 4.43 12.67
C ARG A 113 -0.55 4.92 13.41
N GLU A 114 0.32 4.01 13.86
CA GLU A 114 1.58 4.38 14.51
C GLU A 114 2.49 5.17 13.56
N ASN A 115 2.60 4.76 12.30
CA ASN A 115 3.40 5.47 11.30
C ASN A 115 2.79 6.83 10.92
N ALA A 116 1.46 6.96 10.87
CA ALA A 116 0.80 8.26 10.68
C ALA A 116 1.11 9.22 11.84
N GLU A 117 1.01 8.74 13.08
CA GLU A 117 1.33 9.50 14.28
C GLU A 117 2.82 9.88 14.34
N LEU A 118 3.72 8.97 13.98
CA LEU A 118 5.16 9.19 13.89
C LEU A 118 5.51 10.37 12.96
N ASN A 119 4.72 10.58 11.91
CA ASN A 119 4.88 11.69 10.97
C ASN A 119 3.99 12.91 11.29
N GLY A 120 3.25 12.88 12.41
CA GLY A 120 2.36 13.98 12.82
C GLY A 120 1.16 14.21 11.88
N LEU A 121 0.78 13.19 11.10
CA LEU A 121 -0.29 13.28 10.10
C LEU A 121 -1.66 13.12 10.76
N LYS A 122 -2.52 14.12 10.60
CA LYS A 122 -3.89 14.15 11.18
C LYS A 122 -4.99 13.97 10.16
N ASN A 123 -4.66 14.00 8.88
CA ASN A 123 -5.60 13.95 7.76
C ASN A 123 -5.66 12.57 7.09
N CYS A 124 -5.04 11.54 7.67
CA CYS A 124 -5.20 10.15 7.25
C CYS A 124 -5.87 9.31 8.34
N THR A 125 -6.69 8.34 7.94
CA THR A 125 -7.35 7.40 8.85
C THR A 125 -7.30 6.00 8.26
N PHE A 126 -6.91 5.01 9.07
CA PHE A 126 -6.82 3.60 8.64
C PHE A 126 -7.88 2.77 9.37
N ILE A 127 -8.60 1.96 8.59
CA ILE A 127 -9.75 1.17 9.04
C ILE A 127 -9.48 -0.31 8.77
N ALA A 128 -9.63 -1.14 9.80
CA ALA A 128 -9.51 -2.57 9.68
C ALA A 128 -10.81 -3.20 9.17
N GLY A 129 -10.71 -4.05 8.15
CA GLY A 129 -11.80 -4.86 7.64
C GLY A 129 -11.71 -5.15 6.14
N ASP A 130 -12.61 -6.02 5.70
CA ASP A 130 -12.76 -6.35 4.28
C ASP A 130 -13.17 -5.10 3.48
N VAL A 131 -12.41 -4.78 2.43
CA VAL A 131 -12.64 -3.63 1.54
C VAL A 131 -14.10 -3.59 1.06
N SER A 132 -14.66 -4.72 0.60
CA SER A 132 -16.04 -4.77 0.08
C SER A 132 -17.12 -4.54 1.14
N LYS A 133 -16.80 -4.72 2.42
CA LYS A 133 -17.70 -4.41 3.54
C LYS A 133 -17.53 -2.96 4.00
N LYS A 134 -16.29 -2.55 4.25
CA LYS A 134 -15.97 -1.22 4.79
C LYS A 134 -16.30 -0.09 3.83
N LEU A 135 -16.15 -0.31 2.54
CA LEU A 135 -16.59 0.66 1.54
C LEU A 135 -18.07 1.02 1.68
N LYS A 136 -18.95 0.10 2.09
CA LYS A 136 -20.39 0.37 2.26
C LYS A 136 -20.73 1.18 3.51
N GLU A 137 -19.81 1.23 4.48
CA GLU A 137 -19.98 1.96 5.74
C GLU A 137 -19.50 3.41 5.65
N ILE A 138 -18.60 3.70 4.70
CA ILE A 138 -18.00 5.01 4.49
C ILE A 138 -18.98 5.91 3.72
N LYS A 139 -19.22 7.12 4.22
CA LYS A 139 -20.13 8.10 3.61
C LYS A 139 -19.42 9.03 2.64
N GLU A 140 -18.12 9.23 2.84
CA GLU A 140 -17.29 10.01 1.96
C GLU A 140 -17.10 9.32 0.61
N MET A 141 -17.10 10.11 -0.46
CA MET A 141 -16.81 9.64 -1.81
C MET A 141 -15.35 9.96 -2.14
N PRO A 142 -14.58 9.00 -2.68
CA PRO A 142 -13.22 9.27 -3.12
C PRO A 142 -13.19 10.03 -4.45
N ASP A 143 -12.30 11.01 -4.56
CA ASP A 143 -11.95 11.62 -5.84
C ASP A 143 -10.91 10.77 -6.58
N VAL A 144 -9.99 10.17 -5.80
CA VAL A 144 -8.91 9.29 -6.27
C VAL A 144 -8.93 8.02 -5.42
N VAL A 145 -8.84 6.87 -6.10
CA VAL A 145 -8.64 5.58 -5.44
C VAL A 145 -7.27 5.06 -5.80
N ILE A 146 -6.51 4.61 -4.82
CA ILE A 146 -5.25 3.90 -5.01
C ILE A 146 -5.45 2.48 -4.51
N VAL A 147 -4.99 1.50 -5.29
CA VAL A 147 -5.13 0.08 -4.99
C VAL A 147 -3.77 -0.60 -5.16
N ASP A 148 -3.36 -1.37 -4.16
CA ASP A 148 -2.18 -2.27 -4.20
C ASP A 148 -2.61 -3.68 -3.74
N PRO A 149 -3.40 -4.40 -4.56
CA PRO A 149 -4.01 -5.66 -4.15
C PRO A 149 -2.98 -6.80 -4.10
N PRO A 150 -3.33 -7.93 -3.45
CA PRO A 150 -2.51 -9.14 -3.50
C PRO A 150 -2.35 -9.68 -4.94
N ARG A 151 -1.46 -10.65 -5.14
CA ARG A 151 -1.16 -11.24 -6.47
C ARG A 151 -2.39 -11.73 -7.25
N SER A 152 -3.48 -12.08 -6.56
CA SER A 152 -4.77 -12.48 -7.16
C SER A 152 -5.56 -11.33 -7.80
N GLY A 153 -5.13 -10.08 -7.59
CA GLY A 153 -5.81 -8.85 -8.03
C GLY A 153 -6.92 -8.42 -7.07
N ILE A 154 -7.75 -7.48 -7.51
CA ILE A 154 -8.85 -6.93 -6.71
C ILE A 154 -9.96 -7.96 -6.58
N ASN A 155 -10.56 -8.06 -5.39
CA ASN A 155 -11.75 -8.88 -5.22
C ASN A 155 -12.88 -8.37 -6.14
N PRO A 156 -13.58 -9.25 -6.90
CA PRO A 156 -14.61 -8.81 -7.85
C PRO A 156 -15.68 -7.88 -7.25
N LYS A 157 -16.10 -8.12 -5.99
CA LYS A 157 -17.07 -7.25 -5.31
C LYS A 157 -16.48 -5.88 -4.98
N ALA A 158 -15.22 -5.84 -4.52
CA ALA A 158 -14.53 -4.58 -4.26
C ALA A 158 -14.32 -3.79 -5.56
N LEU A 159 -14.01 -4.47 -6.66
CA LEU A 159 -13.85 -3.85 -7.98
C LEU A 159 -15.13 -3.18 -8.47
N GLU A 160 -16.28 -3.88 -8.37
CA GLU A 160 -17.59 -3.30 -8.65
C GLU A 160 -17.89 -2.10 -7.75
N ASP A 161 -17.58 -2.19 -6.45
CA ASP A 161 -17.85 -1.13 -5.50
C ASP A 161 -16.96 0.10 -5.79
N ILE A 162 -15.69 -0.07 -6.16
CA ILE A 162 -14.80 1.02 -6.63
C ILE A 162 -15.40 1.72 -7.85
N ILE A 163 -15.89 0.96 -8.84
CA ILE A 163 -16.51 1.53 -10.04
C ILE A 163 -17.79 2.32 -9.66
N LYS A 164 -18.59 1.83 -8.71
CA LYS A 164 -19.79 2.53 -8.20
C LYS A 164 -19.48 3.84 -7.48
N PHE A 165 -18.33 3.92 -6.77
CA PHE A 165 -17.87 5.20 -6.21
C PHE A 165 -17.57 6.25 -7.27
N ASN A 166 -17.35 5.80 -8.50
CA ASN A 166 -17.18 6.67 -9.65
C ASN A 166 -16.04 7.70 -9.50
N PRO A 167 -14.86 7.32 -8.94
CA PRO A 167 -13.74 8.24 -8.79
C PRO A 167 -13.28 8.78 -10.15
N GLN A 168 -12.67 9.97 -10.16
CA GLN A 168 -12.12 10.54 -11.40
C GLN A 168 -10.89 9.75 -11.85
N LYS A 169 -10.10 9.26 -10.90
CA LYS A 169 -8.87 8.52 -11.14
C LYS A 169 -8.76 7.30 -10.25
N VAL A 170 -8.21 6.23 -10.81
CA VAL A 170 -7.74 5.06 -10.07
C VAL A 170 -6.26 4.85 -10.40
N VAL A 171 -5.42 4.79 -9.37
CA VAL A 171 -4.00 4.41 -9.50
C VAL A 171 -3.88 2.97 -9.03
N TYR A 172 -3.55 2.06 -9.94
CA TYR A 172 -3.42 0.63 -9.66
C TYR A 172 -1.94 0.25 -9.63
N VAL A 173 -1.47 -0.23 -8.48
CA VAL A 173 -0.15 -0.86 -8.30
C VAL A 173 -0.30 -2.37 -8.37
N SER A 174 0.52 -3.06 -9.16
CA SER A 174 0.39 -4.51 -9.32
C SER A 174 1.72 -5.21 -9.53
N CYS A 175 1.91 -6.28 -8.77
CA CYS A 175 3.02 -7.21 -8.89
C CYS A 175 2.74 -8.39 -9.85
N ASN A 176 1.53 -8.44 -10.45
CA ASN A 176 1.10 -9.52 -11.32
C ASN A 176 0.35 -8.99 -12.57
N PRO A 177 0.97 -9.04 -13.76
CA PRO A 177 0.36 -8.52 -14.98
C PRO A 177 -0.90 -9.27 -15.41
N GLU A 178 -1.06 -10.56 -15.06
CA GLU A 178 -2.23 -11.35 -15.46
C GLU A 178 -3.51 -10.89 -14.76
N SER A 179 -3.46 -10.74 -13.43
CA SER A 179 -4.60 -10.26 -12.65
C SER A 179 -4.86 -8.78 -12.90
N LEU A 180 -3.82 -7.98 -13.13
CA LEU A 180 -3.95 -6.60 -13.60
C LEU A 180 -4.74 -6.53 -14.92
N ALA A 181 -4.36 -7.30 -15.94
CA ALA A 181 -5.03 -7.28 -17.24
C ALA A 181 -6.52 -7.66 -17.14
N ARG A 182 -6.85 -8.64 -16.29
CA ARG A 182 -8.25 -9.00 -15.97
C ARG A 182 -9.02 -7.82 -15.37
N ASP A 183 -8.45 -7.18 -14.35
CA ASP A 183 -9.11 -6.10 -13.63
C ASP A 183 -9.28 -4.85 -14.52
N LEU A 184 -8.28 -4.52 -15.35
CA LEU A 184 -8.34 -3.41 -16.31
C LEU A 184 -9.47 -3.59 -17.34
N LYS A 185 -9.75 -4.83 -17.76
CA LYS A 185 -10.88 -5.11 -18.64
C LYS A 185 -12.21 -4.70 -18.00
N ILE A 186 -12.40 -5.06 -16.73
CA ILE A 186 -13.62 -4.76 -15.97
C ILE A 186 -13.73 -3.25 -15.72
N PHE A 187 -12.63 -2.55 -15.42
CA PHE A 187 -12.62 -1.09 -15.37
C PHE A 187 -13.04 -0.46 -16.70
N SER A 188 -12.54 -0.98 -17.82
CA SER A 188 -12.90 -0.49 -19.15
C SER A 188 -14.39 -0.66 -19.47
N GLU A 189 -14.97 -1.81 -19.11
CA GLU A 189 -16.41 -2.10 -19.19
C GLU A 189 -17.23 -1.19 -18.26
N GLY A 190 -16.67 -0.82 -17.10
CA GLY A 190 -17.23 0.13 -16.14
C GLY A 190 -17.09 1.61 -16.49
N GLY A 191 -16.65 1.95 -17.72
CA GLY A 191 -16.57 3.32 -18.20
C GLY A 191 -15.24 4.03 -17.92
N TYR A 192 -14.17 3.29 -17.65
CA TYR A 192 -12.83 3.84 -17.50
C TYR A 192 -11.95 3.55 -18.73
N LYS A 193 -10.81 4.22 -18.82
CA LYS A 193 -9.73 3.97 -19.79
C LYS A 193 -8.40 3.94 -19.07
N VAL A 194 -7.45 3.17 -19.59
CA VAL A 194 -6.05 3.27 -19.18
C VAL A 194 -5.45 4.51 -19.83
N ASP A 195 -4.87 5.40 -19.04
CA ASP A 195 -4.19 6.62 -19.51
C ASP A 195 -2.67 6.42 -19.56
N LYS A 196 -2.08 5.90 -18.48
CA LYS A 196 -0.63 5.66 -18.38
C LYS A 196 -0.33 4.32 -17.74
N VAL A 197 0.82 3.76 -18.13
CA VAL A 197 1.39 2.55 -17.53
C VAL A 197 2.87 2.81 -17.33
N LYS A 198 3.40 2.45 -16.17
CA LYS A 198 4.84 2.51 -15.88
C LYS A 198 5.25 1.30 -15.07
N CYS A 199 6.28 0.61 -15.55
CA CYS A 199 6.87 -0.51 -14.83
C CYS A 199 8.00 -0.01 -13.93
N VAL A 200 8.12 -0.64 -12.76
CA VAL A 200 9.19 -0.40 -11.79
C VAL A 200 9.88 -1.74 -11.52
N ASP A 201 11.18 -1.78 -11.75
CA ASP A 201 12.00 -2.95 -11.47
C ASP A 201 12.32 -3.02 -9.97
N MET A 202 11.36 -3.51 -9.19
CA MET A 202 11.53 -3.73 -7.74
C MET A 202 12.50 -4.87 -7.43
N PHE A 203 12.61 -5.84 -8.34
CA PHE A 203 13.34 -7.08 -8.13
C PHE A 203 14.27 -7.38 -9.31
N PRO A 204 15.36 -6.59 -9.48
CA PRO A 204 16.30 -6.81 -10.57
C PRO A 204 16.84 -8.23 -10.61
N TYR A 205 17.08 -8.74 -11.82
CA TYR A 205 17.52 -10.11 -12.07
C TYR A 205 16.49 -11.21 -11.73
N THR A 206 15.23 -10.84 -11.51
CA THR A 206 14.11 -11.78 -11.38
C THR A 206 13.12 -11.59 -12.54
N TYR A 207 12.10 -12.45 -12.61
CA TYR A 207 11.01 -12.30 -13.58
C TYR A 207 9.89 -11.37 -13.07
N HIS A 208 9.98 -10.89 -11.83
CA HIS A 208 8.95 -10.05 -11.23
C HIS A 208 9.00 -8.62 -11.77
N VAL A 209 7.83 -8.01 -11.93
CA VAL A 209 7.69 -6.61 -12.35
C VAL A 209 6.57 -5.98 -11.55
N GLU A 210 6.84 -4.82 -10.94
CA GLU A 210 5.78 -3.97 -10.43
C GLU A 210 5.29 -3.05 -11.54
N THR A 211 3.98 -2.86 -11.63
CA THR A 211 3.34 -2.01 -12.63
C THR A 211 2.43 -1.01 -11.94
N VAL A 212 2.61 0.27 -12.24
CA VAL A 212 1.69 1.34 -11.85
C VAL A 212 0.88 1.74 -13.07
N VAL A 213 -0.45 1.74 -12.95
CA VAL A 213 -1.38 2.10 -14.01
C VAL A 213 -2.26 3.26 -13.56
N LEU A 214 -2.31 4.31 -14.36
CA LEU A 214 -3.31 5.36 -14.23
C LEU A 214 -4.53 4.97 -15.07
N ILE A 215 -5.66 4.86 -14.39
CA ILE A 215 -6.96 4.59 -14.97
C ILE A 215 -7.82 5.82 -14.74
N GLU A 216 -8.37 6.38 -15.82
CA GLU A 216 -9.21 7.58 -15.76
C GLU A 216 -10.62 7.27 -16.26
N ARG A 217 -11.59 7.98 -15.72
CA ARG A 217 -12.96 7.90 -16.23
C ARG A 217 -13.03 8.45 -17.66
N LYS A 218 -13.86 7.80 -18.51
CA LYS A 218 -14.13 8.24 -19.89
C LYS A 218 -15.05 9.47 -19.92
#